data_AF-U4KDW2-F1
#
_entry.id   AF-U4KDW2-F1
#
_cell.length_a   1.000
_cell.length_b   1.000
_cell.length_c   1.000
_cell.angle_alpha   90.00
_cell.angle_beta   90.00
_cell.angle_gamma   90.00
#
_symmetry.space_group_name_H-M   'P 1'
#
loop_
_entity.id
_entity.type
_entity.pdbx_description
1 polymer ?
#
loop_
_entity_poly.entity_id
_entity_poly.type
_entity_poly.pdbx_seq_one_letter_code
_entity_poly.pdbx_strand_id
1 'polypeptide(L)'
;MKYREMSKNYIFRELECQMTKEEDAKLCFKSVRTVTGWDEGNPITPEYKRLMRMAKGRELSISEDWEQFKMLYDRMELPTGQVVRPQQILAGIALLGIQSELEIKTSTDLQGKLPISKSRIRKV
;
A
#
# COMPACT_ATOMS: atom_id res chain seq x y z
N MET A 1 -31.16 -11.95 15.56
CA MET A 1 -30.67 -11.18 14.39
C MET A 1 -30.30 -12.17 13.30
N LYS A 2 -30.78 -12.00 12.06
CA LYS A 2 -30.32 -12.85 10.94
C LYS A 2 -28.87 -12.45 10.64
N TYR A 3 -27.92 -13.27 11.04
CA TYR A 3 -26.55 -13.17 10.53
C TYR A 3 -26.62 -13.50 9.04
N ARG A 4 -26.76 -12.48 8.18
CA ARG A 4 -26.36 -12.65 6.78
C ARG A 4 -24.89 -13.06 6.85
N GLU A 5 -24.55 -14.20 6.27
CA GLU A 5 -23.15 -14.53 6.01
C GLU A 5 -22.58 -13.37 5.20
N MET A 6 -21.83 -12.48 5.86
CA MET A 6 -21.21 -11.36 5.17
C MET A 6 -20.05 -11.95 4.39
N SER A 7 -20.19 -12.00 3.06
CA SER A 7 -19.11 -12.49 2.22
C SER A 7 -17.88 -11.61 2.39
N LYS A 8 -16.70 -12.18 2.14
CA LYS A 8 -15.44 -11.41 2.12
C LYS A 8 -15.50 -10.23 1.15
N ASN A 9 -16.29 -10.35 0.08
CA ASN A 9 -16.47 -9.29 -0.91
C ASN A 9 -17.38 -8.16 -0.40
N TYR A 10 -18.42 -8.47 0.36
CA TYR A 10 -19.23 -7.45 1.04
C TYR A 10 -18.37 -6.63 2.01
N ILE A 11 -17.55 -7.31 2.83
CA ILE A 11 -16.60 -6.66 3.73
C ILE A 11 -15.62 -5.79 2.94
N PHE A 12 -15.07 -6.31 1.84
CA PHE A 12 -14.16 -5.57 0.98
C PHE A 12 -14.80 -4.32 0.35
N ARG A 13 -16.05 -4.38 -0.13
CA ARG A 13 -16.69 -3.21 -0.76
C ARG A 13 -17.14 -2.18 0.27
N GLU A 14 -17.84 -2.63 1.32
CA GLU A 14 -18.51 -1.77 2.28
C GLU A 14 -17.56 -1.25 3.37
N LEU A 15 -16.72 -2.12 3.94
CA LEU A 15 -15.87 -1.78 5.08
C LEU A 15 -14.48 -1.34 4.63
N GLU A 16 -13.89 -2.06 3.67
CA GLU A 16 -12.59 -1.65 3.12
C GLU A 16 -12.80 -0.49 2.13
N CYS A 17 -13.42 -0.69 0.98
CA CYS A 17 -13.50 0.35 -0.04
C CYS A 17 -14.48 1.47 0.30
N GLN A 18 -15.42 1.28 1.23
CA GLN A 18 -16.45 2.27 1.59
C GLN A 18 -17.14 2.82 0.33
N MET A 19 -17.52 1.91 -0.57
CA MET A 19 -18.21 2.20 -1.82
C MET A 19 -19.64 1.71 -1.73
N THR A 20 -20.62 2.46 -2.24
CA THR A 20 -21.96 1.90 -2.46
C THR A 20 -21.95 0.92 -3.64
N LYS A 21 -23.01 0.12 -3.79
CA LYS A 21 -23.14 -0.81 -4.93
C LYS A 21 -23.20 -0.06 -6.26
N GLU A 22 -23.80 1.11 -6.27
CA GLU A 22 -23.96 1.97 -7.44
C GLU A 22 -22.64 2.62 -7.84
N GLU A 23 -21.87 3.10 -6.85
CA GLU A 23 -20.52 3.63 -7.08
C GLU A 23 -19.60 2.56 -7.67
N ASP A 24 -19.61 1.35 -7.09
CA ASP A 24 -18.79 0.23 -7.55
C ASP A 24 -19.21 -0.24 -8.95
N ALA A 25 -20.52 -0.35 -9.20
CA ALA A 25 -21.05 -0.70 -10.52
C ALA A 25 -20.60 0.30 -11.59
N LYS A 26 -20.65 1.60 -11.28
CA LYS A 26 -20.21 2.66 -12.18
C LYS A 26 -18.70 2.62 -12.42
N LEU A 27 -17.91 2.40 -11.36
CA LEU A 27 -16.45 2.32 -11.45
C LEU A 27 -15.99 1.11 -12.28
N CYS A 28 -16.57 -0.06 -12.01
CA CYS A 28 -16.20 -1.32 -12.65
C CYS A 28 -16.87 -1.54 -14.02
N PHE A 29 -17.66 -0.58 -14.51
CA PHE A 29 -18.46 -0.71 -15.73
C PHE A 29 -19.32 -1.99 -15.75
N LYS A 30 -19.95 -2.29 -14.59
CA LYS A 30 -20.82 -3.46 -14.38
C LYS A 30 -22.23 -3.04 -13.97
N SER A 31 -23.13 -4.01 -13.96
CA SER A 31 -24.48 -3.81 -13.43
C SER A 31 -24.50 -3.93 -11.90
N VAL A 32 -25.45 -3.23 -11.26
CA VAL A 32 -25.70 -3.35 -9.81
C VAL A 32 -26.03 -4.79 -9.40
N ARG A 33 -26.62 -5.59 -10.31
CA ARG A 33 -26.85 -7.03 -10.10
C ARG A 33 -25.54 -7.80 -9.99
N THR A 34 -24.55 -7.48 -10.83
CA THR A 34 -23.22 -8.11 -10.77
C THR A 34 -22.54 -7.81 -9.44
N VAL A 35 -22.57 -6.55 -8.99
CA VAL A 35 -22.01 -6.14 -7.68
C VAL A 35 -22.75 -6.80 -6.53
N THR A 36 -24.08 -6.93 -6.62
CA THR A 36 -24.86 -7.67 -5.62
C THR A 36 -24.48 -9.14 -5.57
N GLY A 37 -24.24 -9.77 -6.72
CA GLY A 37 -23.71 -11.13 -6.78
C GLY A 37 -22.32 -11.25 -6.16
N TRP A 38 -21.46 -10.25 -6.32
CA TRP A 38 -20.16 -10.22 -5.64
C TRP A 38 -20.30 -10.18 -4.12
N ASP A 39 -21.18 -9.32 -3.59
CA ASP A 39 -21.52 -9.25 -2.17
C ASP A 39 -22.12 -10.56 -1.63
N GLU A 40 -22.80 -11.34 -2.48
CA GLU A 40 -23.32 -12.67 -2.15
C GLU A 40 -22.25 -13.77 -2.16
N GLY A 41 -21.03 -13.46 -2.60
CA GLY A 41 -19.89 -14.37 -2.57
C GLY A 41 -19.34 -14.77 -3.94
N ASN A 42 -19.93 -14.30 -5.05
CA ASN A 42 -19.36 -14.54 -6.37
C ASN A 42 -17.97 -13.90 -6.47
N PRO A 43 -17.00 -14.55 -7.13
CA PRO A 43 -15.64 -14.03 -7.19
C PRO A 43 -15.58 -12.67 -7.91
N ILE A 44 -14.93 -11.70 -7.28
CA ILE A 44 -14.48 -10.45 -7.91
C ILE A 44 -13.10 -10.73 -8.51
N THR A 45 -12.89 -10.42 -9.79
CA THR A 45 -11.58 -10.60 -10.40
C THR A 45 -10.54 -9.63 -9.78
N PRO A 46 -9.25 -10.00 -9.75
CA PRO A 46 -8.21 -9.17 -9.14
C PRO A 46 -8.14 -7.75 -9.70
N GLU A 47 -8.44 -7.58 -10.99
CA GLU A 47 -8.41 -6.29 -11.69
C GLU A 47 -9.47 -5.32 -11.13
N TYR A 48 -10.70 -5.79 -10.90
CA TYR A 48 -11.74 -4.94 -10.30
C TYR A 48 -11.40 -4.60 -8.84
N LYS A 49 -10.90 -5.56 -8.05
CA LYS A 49 -10.44 -5.27 -6.67
C LYS A 49 -9.32 -4.23 -6.65
N ARG A 50 -8.43 -4.25 -7.64
CA ARG A 50 -7.37 -3.25 -7.79
C ARG A 50 -7.96 -1.89 -8.14
N LEU A 51 -8.85 -1.84 -9.12
CA LEU A 51 -9.51 -0.60 -9.54
C LEU A 51 -10.26 0.07 -8.38
N MET A 52 -10.98 -0.70 -7.57
CA MET A 52 -11.68 -0.22 -6.38
C MET A 52 -10.73 0.38 -5.35
N ARG A 53 -9.58 -0.27 -5.09
CA ARG A 53 -8.54 0.26 -4.21
C ARG A 53 -7.92 1.55 -4.73
N MET A 54 -7.61 1.62 -6.03
CA MET A 54 -7.08 2.81 -6.67
C MET A 54 -8.06 4.00 -6.60
N ALA A 55 -9.35 3.75 -6.88
CA ALA A 55 -10.37 4.80 -6.87
C ALA A 55 -10.56 5.44 -5.48
N LYS A 56 -10.35 4.68 -4.40
CA LYS A 56 -10.40 5.18 -3.02
C LYS A 56 -9.03 5.61 -2.50
N GLY A 57 -8.04 5.69 -3.38
CA GLY A 57 -6.69 6.12 -3.06
C GLY A 57 -6.05 5.25 -1.98
N ARG A 58 -6.28 3.94 -2.00
CA ARG A 58 -5.65 2.96 -1.08
C ARG A 58 -4.38 2.34 -1.66
N GLU A 59 -4.18 2.44 -2.96
CA GLU A 59 -3.01 1.94 -3.69
C GLU A 59 -2.24 3.13 -4.30
N LEU A 60 -0.92 3.16 -4.11
CA LEU A 60 -0.06 4.30 -4.45
C LEU A 60 0.46 4.25 -5.89
N SER A 61 0.89 3.08 -6.35
CA SER A 61 1.47 2.89 -7.67
C SER A 61 1.40 1.41 -8.08
N ILE A 62 1.65 1.17 -9.37
CA ILE A 62 1.79 -0.16 -9.96
C ILE A 62 3.21 -0.71 -9.82
N SER A 63 4.20 0.16 -9.56
CA SER A 63 5.62 -0.25 -9.41
C SER A 63 5.82 -1.13 -8.18
N GLU A 64 6.73 -2.11 -8.30
CA GLU A 64 7.16 -3.00 -7.21
C GLU A 64 7.76 -2.20 -6.03
N ASP A 65 8.35 -1.03 -6.28
CA ASP A 65 8.89 -0.16 -5.23
C ASP A 65 7.84 0.33 -4.22
N TRP A 66 6.56 0.34 -4.65
CA TRP A 66 5.42 0.74 -3.83
C TRP A 66 4.64 -0.47 -3.31
N GLU A 67 5.14 -1.69 -3.50
CA GLU A 67 4.51 -2.88 -2.97
C GLU A 67 4.44 -2.79 -1.43
N GLN A 68 3.32 -3.22 -0.86
CA GLN A 68 3.02 -3.16 0.58
C GLN A 68 2.86 -1.75 1.18
N PHE A 69 3.18 -0.68 0.44
CA PHE A 69 2.77 0.66 0.83
C PHE A 69 1.27 0.82 0.59
N LYS A 70 0.55 1.30 1.61
CA LYS A 70 -0.89 1.53 1.51
C LYS A 70 -1.21 2.95 1.91
N MET A 71 -2.22 3.52 1.29
CA MET A 71 -2.78 4.80 1.71
C MET A 71 -3.97 4.56 2.64
N LEU A 72 -3.85 5.09 3.84
CA LEU A 72 -4.87 5.15 4.88
C LEU A 72 -5.41 6.58 4.94
N TYR A 73 -6.19 6.97 3.92
CA TYR A 73 -6.83 8.28 3.87
C TYR A 73 -5.81 9.43 3.88
N ASP A 74 -5.56 10.07 5.03
CA ASP A 74 -4.61 11.17 5.22
C ASP A 74 -3.19 10.70 5.58
N ARG A 75 -2.95 9.38 5.59
CA ARG A 75 -1.68 8.77 6.03
C ARG A 75 -1.22 7.66 5.11
N MET A 76 0.05 7.31 5.19
CA MET A 76 0.65 6.19 4.47
C MET A 76 1.09 5.11 5.47
N GLU A 77 0.65 3.87 5.25
CA GLU A 77 1.16 2.68 5.94
C GLU A 77 2.39 2.18 5.17
N LEU A 78 3.51 2.09 5.87
CA LEU A 78 4.78 1.55 5.37
C LEU A 78 4.74 0.01 5.37
N PRO A 79 5.65 -0.67 4.64
CA PRO A 79 5.79 -2.13 4.68
C PRO A 79 6.07 -2.68 6.09
N THR A 80 6.60 -1.86 6.99
CA THR A 80 6.81 -2.19 8.40
C THR A 80 5.52 -2.19 9.24
N GLY A 81 4.38 -1.80 8.67
CA GLY A 81 3.12 -1.58 9.36
C GLY A 81 3.03 -0.23 10.09
N GLN A 82 4.08 0.59 10.03
CA GLN A 82 4.08 1.92 10.62
C GLN A 82 3.27 2.89 9.76
N VAL A 83 2.47 3.74 10.41
CA VAL A 83 1.66 4.76 9.73
C VAL A 83 2.34 6.12 9.84
N VAL A 84 2.64 6.75 8.71
CA VAL A 84 3.30 8.06 8.61
C VAL A 84 2.37 9.14 8.08
N ARG A 85 2.47 10.34 8.65
CA ARG A 85 1.77 11.55 8.19
C ARG A 85 2.58 12.25 7.10
N PRO A 86 1.95 13.08 6.26
CA PRO A 86 2.64 13.87 5.22
C PRO A 86 3.81 14.69 5.77
N GLN A 87 3.68 15.30 6.95
CA GLN A 87 4.78 16.07 7.56
C GLN A 87 5.98 15.20 7.94
N GLN A 88 5.77 13.94 8.31
CA GLN A 88 6.87 13.02 8.62
C GLN A 88 7.60 12.58 7.35
N ILE A 89 6.88 12.46 6.23
CA ILE A 89 7.49 12.22 4.91
C ILE A 89 8.35 13.44 4.52
N LEU A 90 7.82 14.65 4.65
CA LEU A 90 8.57 15.89 4.39
C LEU A 90 9.81 16.01 5.28
N ALA A 91 9.68 15.69 6.57
CA ALA A 91 10.81 15.68 7.50
C ALA A 91 11.86 14.65 7.09
N GLY A 92 11.45 13.44 6.68
CA GLY A 92 12.37 12.42 6.16
C GLY A 92 13.13 12.88 4.91
N ILE A 93 12.44 13.50 3.95
CA ILE A 93 13.08 14.07 2.75
C ILE A 93 14.04 15.21 3.14
N ALA A 94 13.63 16.08 4.06
CA ALA A 94 14.47 17.18 4.53
C ALA A 94 15.74 16.64 5.21
N LEU A 95 15.63 15.62 6.07
CA LEU A 95 16.78 14.97 6.71
C LEU A 95 17.70 14.32 5.68
N LEU A 96 17.17 13.55 4.73
CA LEU A 96 17.96 12.95 3.65
C LEU A 96 18.64 14.01 2.74
N GLY A 97 18.02 15.17 2.57
CA GLY A 97 18.57 16.29 1.81
C GLY A 97 19.57 17.13 2.60
N ILE A 98 19.52 17.08 3.93
CA ILE A 98 20.51 17.68 4.80
C ILE A 98 21.76 16.82 4.70
N GLN A 99 22.64 17.15 3.75
CA GLN A 99 24.03 16.70 3.72
C GLN A 99 24.81 17.34 4.88
N SER A 100 24.31 17.21 6.11
CA SER A 100 24.98 17.71 7.30
C SER A 100 26.34 17.05 7.38
N GLU A 101 27.38 17.86 7.65
CA GLU A 101 28.73 17.33 7.86
C GLU A 101 28.75 16.21 8.92
N LEU A 102 27.84 16.26 9.90
CA LEU A 102 27.70 15.21 10.90
C LEU A 102 27.20 13.90 10.28
N GLU A 103 26.23 13.93 9.36
CA GLU A 103 25.77 12.72 8.65
C GLU A 103 26.84 12.17 7.71
N ILE A 104 27.58 13.02 7.01
CA ILE A 104 28.73 12.60 6.18
C ILE A 104 29.78 11.93 7.06
N LYS A 105 30.15 12.55 8.19
CA LYS A 105 31.13 11.99 9.14
C LYS A 105 30.65 10.67 9.74
N THR A 106 29.37 10.57 10.11
CA THR A 106 28.80 9.38 10.74
C THR A 106 28.63 8.23 9.75
N SER A 107 28.17 8.51 8.52
CA SER A 107 28.07 7.50 7.46
C SER A 107 29.44 6.96 7.02
N THR A 108 30.45 7.82 6.93
CA THR A 108 31.83 7.40 6.64
C THR A 108 32.42 6.55 7.78
N ASP A 109 32.19 6.95 9.04
CA ASP A 109 32.65 6.21 10.22
C ASP A 109 31.94 4.84 10.37
N LEU A 110 30.64 4.78 10.08
CA LEU A 110 29.89 3.52 10.08
C LEU A 110 30.31 2.60 8.93
N GLN A 111 30.57 3.12 7.72
CA GLN A 111 31.12 2.34 6.60
C GLN A 111 32.54 1.83 6.88
N GLY A 112 33.37 2.57 7.61
CA GLY A 112 34.70 2.13 8.04
C GLY A 112 34.68 1.06 9.14
N LYS A 113 33.59 0.96 9.91
CA LYS A 113 33.42 0.01 11.03
C LYS A 113 32.63 -1.25 10.68
N LEU A 114 31.95 -1.27 9.52
CA LEU A 114 31.34 -2.49 8.99
C LEU A 114 32.46 -3.47 8.59
N PRO A 115 32.56 -4.66 9.20
CA PRO A 115 33.55 -5.65 8.80
C PRO A 115 33.23 -6.04 7.36
N ILE A 116 34.16 -5.75 6.43
CA ILE A 116 34.12 -6.25 5.06
C ILE A 116 34.05 -7.78 5.16
N SER A 117 32.85 -8.34 5.00
CA SER A 117 32.72 -9.76 4.69
C SER A 117 33.31 -9.90 3.29
N LYS A 118 34.59 -10.29 3.22
CA LYS A 118 35.25 -10.66 1.98
C LYS A 118 34.56 -11.93 1.45
N SER A 119 33.44 -11.77 0.76
CA SER A 119 32.88 -12.80 -0.11
C SER A 119 33.79 -12.91 -1.32
N ARG A 120 34.71 -13.87 -1.19
CA ARG A 120 35.63 -14.39 -2.19
C ARG A 120 34.87 -14.73 -3.48
N ILE A 121 34.86 -13.83 -4.46
CA ILE A 121 34.54 -14.19 -5.85
C ILE A 121 35.77 -14.89 -6.41
N ARG A 122 35.73 -16.23 -6.42
CA ARG A 122 36.64 -17.04 -7.24
C ARG A 122 36.26 -16.80 -8.70
N LYS A 123 37.21 -16.29 -9.49
CA LYS A 123 37.16 -16.40 -10.96
C LYS A 123 37.20 -17.87 -11.34
N VAL A 124 36.20 -18.32 -12.08
CA VAL A 124 36.27 -19.43 -13.05
C VAL A 124 35.69 -18.89 -14.34
#